data_AF-A0A3D9STA8-F1
#
_entry.id   AF-A0A3D9STA8-F1
#
_cell.length_a   1.000
_cell.length_b   1.000
_cell.length_c   1.000
_cell.angle_alpha   90.00
_cell.angle_beta   90.00
_cell.angle_gamma   90.00
#
_symmetry.space_group_name_H-M   'P 1'
#
loop_
_entity.id
_entity.type
_entity.pdbx_description
1 polymer ?
#
loop_
_entity_poly.entity_id
_entity_poly.type
_entity_poly.pdbx_seq_one_letter_code
_entity_poly.pdbx_strand_id
1 'polypeptide(L)'
;MSDRSGKRIPMSHVPPMVHSETAKGPAYLLAWERSPDGAWDASIAWIEVEGESWQGRTAKVTAQDITQIEGQDYSRVARRAH
;
A
#
# COMPACT_ATOMS: atom_id res chain seq x y z
N MET A 1 40.77 3.73 -6.58
CA MET A 1 39.70 2.96 -7.25
C MET A 1 38.52 2.90 -6.30
N SER A 2 37.46 3.62 -6.66
CA SER A 2 36.19 3.68 -5.93
C SER A 2 35.30 2.53 -6.37
N ASP A 3 34.78 1.76 -5.43
CA ASP A 3 33.40 1.29 -5.51
C ASP A 3 32.86 1.08 -4.08
N ARG A 4 32.28 2.16 -3.53
CA ARG A 4 31.32 2.01 -2.43
C ARG A 4 29.97 1.82 -3.12
N SER A 5 29.58 0.57 -3.34
CA SER A 5 28.19 0.21 -3.60
C SER A 5 27.38 0.60 -2.37
N GLY A 6 26.97 1.88 -2.35
CA GLY A 6 26.07 2.42 -1.37
C GLY A 6 24.74 1.72 -1.58
N LYS A 7 24.43 0.74 -0.73
CA LYS A 7 23.08 0.21 -0.57
C LYS A 7 22.17 1.41 -0.40
N ARG A 8 21.39 1.75 -1.44
CA ARG A 8 20.37 2.80 -1.36
C ARG A 8 19.44 2.35 -0.24
N ILE A 9 19.58 2.94 0.94
CA ILE A 9 18.57 2.83 1.98
C ILE A 9 17.33 3.46 1.34
N PRO A 10 16.24 2.70 1.11
CA PRO A 10 15.04 3.29 0.55
C PRO A 10 14.66 4.45 1.47
N MET A 11 14.66 5.67 0.94
CA MET A 11 14.20 6.83 1.68
C MET A 11 12.76 6.53 2.11
N SER A 12 12.47 6.70 3.40
CA SER A 12 11.12 6.60 3.92
C SER A 12 10.21 7.49 3.07
N HIS A 13 9.13 6.92 2.54
CA HIS A 13 8.11 7.66 1.81
C HIS A 13 6.74 7.26 2.37
N VAL A 14 5.82 8.22 2.35
CA VAL A 14 4.42 7.94 2.66
C VAL A 14 3.82 7.23 1.44
N PRO A 15 3.22 6.04 1.59
CA PRO A 15 2.56 5.35 0.48
C PRO A 15 1.40 6.18 -0.06
N PRO A 16 1.03 6.05 -1.34
CA PRO A 16 -0.15 6.72 -1.88
C PRO A 16 -1.43 6.11 -1.26
N MET A 17 -2.51 6.88 -1.27
CA MET A 17 -3.81 6.46 -0.78
C MET A 17 -4.72 6.00 -1.93
N VAL A 18 -5.68 5.14 -1.61
CA VAL A 18 -6.73 4.65 -2.52
C VAL A 18 -8.07 4.72 -1.79
N HIS A 19 -9.18 4.87 -2.52
CA HIS A 19 -10.49 4.56 -1.96
C HIS A 19 -10.64 3.04 -1.84
N SER A 20 -11.15 2.57 -0.70
CA SER A 20 -11.38 1.15 -0.44
C SER A 20 -12.75 0.95 0.22
N GLU A 21 -13.54 0.03 -0.33
CA GLU A 21 -14.81 -0.37 0.29
C GLU A 21 -14.58 -1.06 1.64
N THR A 22 -13.54 -1.89 1.76
CA THR A 22 -13.17 -2.57 3.02
C THR A 22 -12.82 -1.59 4.13
N ALA A 23 -12.08 -0.52 3.81
CA ALA A 23 -11.76 0.54 4.77
C ALA A 23 -12.91 1.55 4.97
N LYS A 24 -14.00 1.44 4.18
CA LYS A 24 -15.11 2.40 4.13
C LYS A 24 -14.64 3.84 3.94
N GLY A 25 -13.57 4.03 3.16
CA GLY A 25 -12.86 5.30 3.09
C GLY A 25 -11.48 5.18 2.44
N PRO A 26 -10.62 6.20 2.61
CA PRO A 26 -9.29 6.18 2.06
C PRO A 26 -8.35 5.30 2.89
N ALA A 27 -7.51 4.52 2.22
CA ALA A 27 -6.50 3.65 2.82
C ALA A 27 -5.15 3.81 2.10
N TYR A 28 -4.05 3.66 2.82
CA TYR A 28 -2.72 3.62 2.24
C TYR A 28 -2.51 2.32 1.47
N LEU A 29 -2.07 2.40 0.21
CA LEU A 29 -1.69 1.26 -0.60
C LEU A 29 -0.21 0.92 -0.34
N LEU A 30 0.02 -0.15 0.43
CA LEU A 30 1.36 -0.53 0.88
C LEU A 30 2.12 -1.36 -0.16
N ALA A 31 1.42 -2.26 -0.83
CA ALA A 31 2.02 -3.14 -1.84
C ALA A 31 0.95 -3.73 -2.77
N TRP A 32 1.38 -4.09 -3.97
CA TRP A 32 0.72 -5.09 -4.80
C TRP A 32 1.34 -6.45 -4.49
N GLU A 33 0.51 -7.45 -4.22
CA GLU A 33 0.94 -8.81 -3.92
C GLU A 33 0.30 -9.78 -4.88
N ARG A 34 1.08 -10.72 -5.41
CA ARG A 34 0.54 -11.72 -6.33
C ARG A 34 -0.15 -12.84 -5.56
N SER A 35 -1.41 -13.10 -5.88
CA SER A 35 -2.18 -14.21 -5.32
C SER A 35 -1.74 -15.55 -5.94
N PRO A 36 -2.09 -16.69 -5.31
CA PRO A 36 -1.71 -18.01 -5.83
C PRO A 36 -2.25 -18.34 -7.23
N ASP A 37 -3.37 -17.73 -7.62
CA ASP A 37 -3.96 -17.84 -8.96
C ASP A 37 -3.33 -16.89 -10.00
N GLY A 38 -2.34 -16.09 -9.57
CA GLY A 38 -1.58 -15.19 -10.42
C GLY A 38 -2.17 -13.79 -10.58
N ALA A 39 -3.33 -13.51 -9.99
CA ALA A 39 -3.91 -12.16 -9.91
C ALA A 39 -3.09 -11.24 -8.98
N TRP A 40 -3.39 -9.94 -9.01
CA TRP A 40 -2.78 -8.96 -8.14
C TRP A 40 -3.79 -8.48 -7.08
N ASP A 41 -3.41 -8.65 -5.82
CA ASP A 41 -4.11 -8.11 -4.67
C ASP A 41 -3.39 -6.85 -4.17
N ALA A 42 -4.14 -5.98 -3.50
CA ALA A 42 -3.64 -4.81 -2.81
C ALA A 42 -3.53 -5.08 -1.31
N SER A 43 -2.33 -4.86 -0.75
CA SER A 43 -2.15 -4.73 0.69
C SER A 43 -2.40 -3.28 1.08
N ILE A 44 -3.40 -3.05 1.93
CA ILE A 44 -3.82 -1.72 2.35
C ILE A 44 -3.73 -1.54 3.87
N ALA A 45 -3.64 -0.28 4.32
CA ALA A 45 -3.71 0.10 5.73
C ALA A 45 -4.52 1.37 5.97
N TRP A 46 -5.27 1.42 7.07
CA TRP A 46 -6.04 2.60 7.49
C TRP A 46 -6.08 2.71 9.01
N ILE A 47 -6.55 3.85 9.51
CA ILE A 47 -6.79 4.08 10.93
C ILE A 47 -8.29 4.10 11.15
N GLU A 48 -8.76 3.33 12.13
CA GLU A 48 -10.12 3.42 12.66
C GLU A 48 -10.10 4.23 13.95
N VAL A 49 -11.08 5.11 14.11
CA VAL A 49 -11.27 5.93 15.31
C VAL A 49 -12.59 5.52 15.96
N GLU A 50 -12.53 5.20 17.25
CA GLU A 50 -13.70 4.88 18.07
C GLU A 50 -13.62 5.69 19.38
N GLY A 51 -14.46 6.73 19.46
CA GLY A 51 -14.35 7.72 20.54
C GLY A 51 -12.99 8.42 20.53
N GLU A 52 -12.27 8.34 21.65
CA GLU A 52 -10.92 8.91 21.83
C GLU A 52 -9.80 7.91 21.49
N SER A 53 -10.14 6.68 21.08
CA SER A 53 -9.17 5.65 20.73
C SER A 53 -8.98 5.55 19.23
N TRP A 54 -7.77 5.18 18.82
CA TRP A 54 -7.45 4.90 17.42
C TRP A 54 -6.71 3.57 17.29
N GLN A 55 -6.97 2.85 16.20
CA GLN A 55 -6.32 1.58 15.89
C GLN A 55 -5.93 1.51 14.42
N GLY A 56 -4.70 1.05 14.17
CA GLY A 56 -4.26 0.69 12.82
C GLY A 56 -4.85 -0.63 12.36
N ARG A 57 -5.36 -0.64 11.14
CA ARG A 57 -5.86 -1.81 10.43
C ARG A 57 -5.07 -2.04 9.16
N THR A 58 -5.01 -3.31 8.77
CA THR A 58 -4.44 -3.75 7.49
C THR A 58 -5.32 -4.83 6.89
N ALA A 59 -5.43 -4.86 5.57
CA ALA A 59 -6.11 -5.93 4.86
C ALA A 59 -5.42 -6.23 3.53
N LYS A 60 -5.69 -7.41 2.99
CA LYS A 60 -5.50 -7.71 1.57
C LYS A 60 -6.86 -7.69 0.90
N VAL A 61 -6.96 -6.97 -0.20
CA VAL A 61 -8.19 -6.80 -0.99
C VAL A 61 -7.87 -7.01 -2.46
N THR A 62 -8.87 -7.34 -3.27
CA THR A 62 -8.61 -7.47 -4.71
C THR A 62 -8.30 -6.10 -5.30
N ALA A 63 -7.57 -6.06 -6.43
CA ALA A 63 -7.34 -4.79 -7.13
C ALA A 63 -8.64 -4.08 -7.59
N GLN A 64 -9.74 -4.82 -7.71
CA GLN A 64 -11.05 -4.29 -8.11
C GLN A 64 -11.77 -3.58 -6.96
N ASP A 65 -11.45 -3.91 -5.71
CA ASP A 65 -12.07 -3.34 -4.50
C ASP A 65 -11.47 -2.00 -4.10
N ILE A 66 -10.52 -1.48 -4.90
CA ILE A 66 -9.87 -0.19 -4.67
C ILE A 66 -9.89 0.70 -5.90
N THR A 67 -9.99 2.00 -5.65
CA THR A 67 -9.91 3.03 -6.71
C THR A 67 -8.77 3.98 -6.40
N GLN A 68 -7.92 4.25 -7.39
CA GLN A 68 -6.84 5.22 -7.26
C GLN A 68 -7.40 6.64 -7.08
N ILE A 69 -6.76 7.41 -6.22
CA ILE A 69 -7.03 8.83 -6.01
C ILE A 69 -6.15 9.61 -6.98
N GLU A 70 -6.76 10.52 -7.74
CA GLU A 70 -6.06 11.31 -8.76
C GLU A 70 -4.94 12.16 -8.14
N GLY A 71 -3.85 12.34 -8.90
CA GLY A 71 -2.73 13.20 -8.52
C GLY A 71 -1.67 12.54 -7.62
N GLN A 72 -1.83 11.25 -7.27
CA GLN A 72 -0.84 10.52 -6.47
C GLN A 72 0.10 9.66 -7.32
N ASP A 73 1.35 9.49 -6.87
CA ASP A 73 2.36 8.66 -7.53
C ASP A 73 2.32 7.22 -7.01
N TYR A 74 1.83 6.30 -7.84
CA TYR A 74 1.76 4.87 -7.55
C TYR A 74 2.98 4.08 -8.04
N SER A 75 3.92 4.71 -8.74
CA SER A 75 5.06 4.01 -9.36
C SER A 75 6.03 3.39 -8.34
N ARG A 76 5.97 3.87 -7.10
CA ARG A 76 6.84 3.44 -5.98
C ARG A 76 6.20 2.39 -5.08
N VAL A 77 4.93 2.05 -5.30
CA VAL A 77 4.25 0.99 -4.53
C VAL A 77 4.98 -0.33 -4.79
N ALA A 78 5.37 -0.99 -3.71
CA ALA A 78 6.10 -2.25 -3.79
C ALA A 78 5.28 -3.29 -4.56
N ARG A 79 5.93 -4.05 -5.45
CA ARG A 79 5.32 -5.21 -6.13
C ARG A 79 6.02 -6.47 -5.64
N ARG A 80 5.25 -7.40 -5.07
CA ARG A 80 5.74 -8.66 -4.48
C ARG A 80 5.13 -9.83 -5.24
N ALA A 81 5.96 -10.57 -5.96
CA ALA A 81 5.61 -11.88 -6.48
C ALA A 81 6.22 -12.93 -5.54
N HIS A 82 5.41 -13.88 -5.08
CA HIS A 82 5.91 -15.07 -4.38
C HIS A 82 6.67 -15.99 -5.33
#